data_AF-Q8ZV66-F1
#
_entry.id   AF-Q8ZV66-F1
#
_cell.length_a   1.000
_cell.length_b   1.000
_cell.length_c   1.000
_cell.angle_alpha   90.00
_cell.angle_beta   90.00
_cell.angle_gamma   90.00
#
_symmetry.space_group_name_H-M   'P 1'
#
loop_
_entity.id
_entity.type
_entity.pdbx_description
1 polymer ?
#
loop_
_entity_poly.entity_id
_entity_poly.type
_entity_poly.pdbx_seq_one_letter_code
_entity_poly.pdbx_strand_id
1 'polypeptide(L)' 'MSKKAPAQKEKKLPRAATWYELDLEKGVFRFKNKLCPKCGSVMAFHKEPVPRWHCGKCGYTQFQR' A
#
# COMPACT_ATOMS: atom_id res chain seq x y z
N MET A 1 32.58 -34.12 -6.19
CA MET A 1 32.43 -32.76 -6.75
C MET A 1 31.08 -32.65 -7.43
N SER A 2 30.01 -32.19 -6.77
CA SER A 2 28.76 -31.93 -7.51
C SER A 2 27.92 -30.82 -6.89
N LYS A 3 28.08 -29.65 -7.50
CA LYS A 3 27.06 -28.67 -7.87
C LYS A 3 26.14 -28.17 -6.74
N LYS A 4 26.57 -27.06 -6.10
CA LYS A 4 25.69 -26.15 -5.36
C LYS A 4 24.52 -25.72 -6.26
N ALA A 5 23.30 -26.00 -5.83
CA ALA A 5 22.08 -25.55 -6.50
C ALA A 5 22.01 -24.00 -6.51
N PRO A 6 21.56 -23.37 -7.61
CA PRO A 6 21.48 -21.92 -7.70
C PRO A 6 20.37 -21.38 -6.79
N ALA A 7 20.73 -20.47 -5.88
CA ALA A 7 19.81 -19.77 -5.00
C ALA A 7 18.79 -19.00 -5.83
N GLN A 8 17.51 -19.36 -5.68
CA GLN A 8 16.41 -18.72 -6.38
C GLN A 8 16.29 -17.28 -5.90
N LYS A 9 16.52 -16.32 -6.81
CA LYS A 9 16.36 -14.89 -6.55
C LYS A 9 14.87 -14.61 -6.37
N GLU A 10 14.44 -14.35 -5.13
CA GLU A 10 13.07 -13.92 -4.84
C GLU A 10 12.72 -12.67 -5.66
N LYS A 11 11.81 -12.84 -6.61
CA LYS A 11 11.29 -11.75 -7.42
C LYS A 11 10.42 -10.88 -6.51
N LYS A 12 10.99 -9.82 -5.95
CA LYS A 12 10.24 -8.81 -5.20
C LYS A 12 9.17 -8.22 -6.12
N LEU A 13 7.91 -8.41 -5.75
CA LEU A 13 6.78 -7.83 -6.46
C LEU A 13 6.92 -6.30 -6.54
N PRO A 14 6.47 -5.68 -7.64
CA PRO A 14 6.46 -4.23 -7.74
C PRO A 14 5.60 -3.63 -6.63
N ARG A 15 6.11 -2.59 -5.96
CA ARG A 15 5.46 -1.94 -4.80
C ARG A 15 4.00 -1.55 -5.05
N ALA A 16 3.63 -1.18 -6.27
CA ALA A 16 2.27 -0.80 -6.63
C ALA A 16 1.25 -1.94 -6.44
N ALA A 17 1.66 -3.20 -6.67
CA ALA A 17 0.77 -4.35 -6.53
C ALA A 17 0.36 -4.61 -5.08
N THR A 18 1.13 -4.13 -4.09
CA THR A 18 0.85 -4.41 -2.68
C THR A 18 -0.28 -3.55 -2.10
N TRP A 19 -0.72 -2.50 -2.82
CA TRP A 19 -1.78 -1.59 -2.38
C TRP A 19 -3.20 -2.09 -2.63
N TYR A 20 -3.37 -3.14 -3.42
CA TYR A 20 -4.67 -3.71 -3.74
C TYR A 20 -4.86 -5.04 -3.02
N GLU A 21 -6.07 -5.27 -2.53
CA GLU A 21 -6.58 -6.57 -2.12
C GLU A 21 -7.48 -7.09 -3.22
N LEU A 22 -7.12 -8.26 -3.73
CA LEU A 22 -7.79 -8.96 -4.81
C LEU A 22 -8.26 -10.30 -4.26
N ASP A 23 -9.50 -10.36 -3.79
CA ASP A 23 -10.16 -11.63 -3.46
C ASP A 23 -11.00 -12.05 -4.67
N LEU A 24 -10.42 -12.86 -5.55
CA LEU A 24 -11.07 -13.31 -6.78
C LEU A 24 -12.31 -14.17 -6.51
N GLU A 25 -12.28 -15.00 -5.46
CA GLU A 25 -13.40 -15.87 -5.10
C GLU A 25 -14.66 -15.09 -4.68
N LYS A 26 -14.46 -13.93 -4.04
CA LYS A 26 -15.55 -13.06 -3.57
C LYS A 26 -15.85 -11.93 -4.55
N GLY A 27 -15.06 -11.77 -5.61
CA GLY A 27 -15.14 -10.62 -6.51
C GLY A 27 -14.83 -9.27 -5.83
N VAL A 28 -14.04 -9.27 -4.75
CA VAL A 28 -13.76 -8.07 -3.97
C VAL A 28 -12.44 -7.46 -4.41
N PHE A 29 -12.53 -6.29 -5.04
CA PHE A 29 -11.39 -5.42 -5.33
C PHE A 29 -11.40 -4.24 -4.36
N ARG A 30 -10.47 -4.24 -3.40
CA ARG A 30 -10.36 -3.17 -2.40
C ARG A 30 -8.99 -2.53 -2.43
N PHE A 31 -8.97 -1.22 -2.35
CA PHE A 31 -7.74 -0.48 -2.15
C PHE A 31 -7.43 -0.40 -0.65
N LYS A 32 -6.20 -0.76 -0.26
CA LYS A 32 -5.82 -0.84 1.15
C LYS A 32 -5.72 0.52 1.83
N ASN A 33 -5.40 1.58 1.09
CA ASN A 33 -5.19 2.90 1.66
C ASN A 33 -6.49 3.71 1.68
N LYS A 34 -6.58 4.70 2.58
CA LYS A 34 -7.71 5.62 2.63
C LYS A 34 -7.73 6.57 1.43
N LEU A 35 -8.94 6.86 0.95
CA LEU A 35 -9.20 7.93 0.00
C LEU A 35 -9.49 9.23 0.74
N CYS A 36 -9.07 10.35 0.17
CA CYS A 36 -9.30 11.67 0.73
C CYS A 36 -10.77 12.06 0.60
N PRO A 37 -11.45 12.46 1.69
CA PRO A 37 -12.87 12.86 1.62
C PRO A 37 -13.09 14.17 0.85
N LYS A 38 -12.05 14.98 0.63
CA LYS A 38 -12.15 16.25 -0.11
C LYS A 38 -11.96 16.11 -1.61
N CYS A 39 -10.99 15.31 -2.05
CA CYS A 39 -10.59 15.27 -3.46
C CYS A 39 -10.56 13.87 -4.08
N GLY A 40 -10.87 12.83 -3.31
CA GLY A 40 -10.86 11.44 -3.78
C GLY A 40 -9.46 10.85 -4.04
N SER A 41 -8.38 11.60 -3.81
CA SER A 41 -7.02 11.10 -4.00
C SER A 41 -6.59 10.14 -2.88
N VAL A 42 -5.64 9.25 -3.16
CA VAL A 42 -5.05 8.34 -2.18
C VAL A 42 -4.31 9.13 -1.10
N MET A 43 -4.65 8.87 0.17
CA MET A 43 -3.94 9.45 1.31
C MET A 43 -2.73 8.59 1.68
N ALA A 44 -1.63 9.27 2.01
CA ALA A 44 -0.44 8.64 2.58
C ALA A 44 -0.60 8.52 4.09
N PHE A 45 -0.30 7.34 4.63
CA PHE A 45 -0.26 7.13 6.07
C PHE A 45 1.14 7.37 6.60
N HIS A 46 1.30 8.40 7.44
CA HIS A 46 2.54 8.69 8.16
C HIS A 46 2.37 8.21 9.59
N LYS A 47 3.23 7.28 10.04
CA LYS A 47 3.16 6.70 11.39
C LYS A 47 3.79 7.59 12.46
N GLU A 48 4.78 8.40 12.08
CA GLU A 48 5.61 9.17 13.00
C GLU A 48 5.56 10.68 12.67
N PRO A 49 5.73 11.58 13.65
CA PRO A 49 5.71 11.35 15.11
C PRO A 49 4.30 11.10 15.67
N VAL A 50 3.26 11.40 14.90
CA VAL A 50 1.85 11.11 15.21
C VAL A 50 1.22 10.42 14.00
N PRO A 51 0.48 9.31 14.18
CA PRO A 51 -0.20 8.62 13.09
C PRO A 51 -1.20 9.56 12.42
N ARG A 52 -0.95 9.91 11.15
CA ARG A 52 -1.80 10.80 10.36
C ARG A 52 -1.94 10.31 8.93
N TRP A 53 -3.13 10.49 8.39
CA TRP A 53 -3.40 10.39 6.97
C TRP A 53 -3.22 11.76 6.36
N HIS A 54 -2.30 11.90 5.42
CA HIS A 54 -2.05 13.14 4.69
C HIS A 54 -2.38 12.98 3.21
N CYS A 55 -3.16 13.89 2.65
CA CYS A 55 -3.44 13.93 1.22
C CYS A 55 -2.41 14.80 0.49
N GLY A 56 -1.57 14.17 -0.34
CA GLY A 56 -0.56 14.90 -1.13
C GLY A 56 -1.12 15.88 -2.17
N LYS A 57 -2.39 15.75 -2.57
CA LYS A 57 -3.02 16.61 -3.60
C LYS A 57 -3.61 17.90 -3.05
N CYS A 58 -4.24 17.85 -1.87
CA CYS A 58 -4.96 19.01 -1.31
C CYS A 58 -4.48 19.44 0.08
N GLY A 59 -3.50 18.75 0.66
CA GLY A 59 -2.99 19.03 2.00
C GLY A 59 -3.94 18.62 3.13
N TYR A 60 -5.09 18.01 2.83
CA TYR A 60 -6.00 17.52 3.88
C TYR A 60 -5.30 16.48 4.74
N THR A 61 -5.30 16.72 6.05
CA THR A 61 -4.66 15.84 7.03
C THR A 61 -5.69 15.39 8.05
N GLN A 62 -5.78 14.08 8.25
CA GLN A 62 -6.62 13.47 9.27
C GLN A 62 -5.72 12.77 10.28
N PHE A 63 -5.63 13.33 11.48
CA PHE A 63 -4.88 12.73 12.58
C PHE A 63 -5.70 11.61 13.21
N GLN A 64 -5.05 10.49 13.49
CA GLN A 64 -5.64 9.40 14.26
C GLN A 64 -5.32 9.68 15.72
N ARG A 65 -6.26 10.32 16.42
CA ARG A 65 -6.14 10.65 17.84
C ARG A 65 -6.52 9.46 18.70
#